data_AF-A0A6P0T2D1-F1
#
_entry.id   AF-A0A6P0T2D1-F1
#
_cell.length_a   1.000
_cell.length_b   1.000
_cell.length_c   1.000
_cell.angle_alpha   90.00
_cell.angle_beta   90.00
_cell.angle_gamma   90.00
#
_symmetry.space_group_name_H-M   'P 1'
#
loop_
_entity.id
_entity.type
_entity.pdbx_description
1 polymer ?
#
loop_
_entity_poly.entity_id
_entity_poly.type
_entity_poly.pdbx_seq_one_letter_code
_entity_poly.pdbx_strand_id
1 'polypeptide(L)' 'MSLESNGKVDIIRTERGLTISGTRITLYDVMDYLTAEYPPKFIRGLFNLT' A
#
# COMPACT_ATOMS: atom_id res chain seq x y z
N MET A 1 15.90 15.82 -12.46
CA MET A 1 14.49 15.51 -12.80
C MET A 1 13.74 15.42 -11.49
N SER A 2 12.83 16.36 -11.25
CA SER A 2 12.06 16.44 -10.00
C SER A 2 11.13 15.23 -9.90
N LEU A 3 11.34 14.37 -8.90
CA LEU A 3 10.35 13.37 -8.49
C LEU A 3 9.24 14.14 -7.78
N GLU A 4 8.25 14.63 -8.54
CA GLU A 4 7.02 15.10 -7.95
C GLU A 4 6.40 13.91 -7.19
N SER A 5 6.38 14.01 -5.85
CA SER A 5 5.74 13.01 -4.99
C SER A 5 4.23 13.11 -5.17
N ASN A 6 3.74 12.54 -6.25
CA ASN A 6 2.33 12.61 -6.63
C ASN A 6 1.49 11.62 -5.79
N GLY A 7 1.51 11.75 -4.45
CA GLY A 7 0.74 10.91 -3.50
C GLY A 7 0.82 9.39 -3.75
N LYS A 8 1.84 8.96 -4.49
CA LYS A 8 1.92 7.61 -5.04
C LYS A 8 2.68 6.81 -4.01
N VAL A 9 1.94 6.01 -3.24
CA VAL A 9 2.53 5.01 -2.36
C VAL A 9 3.55 4.24 -3.18
N ASP A 10 4.82 4.35 -2.80
CA ASP A 10 5.91 3.77 -3.56
C ASP A 10 5.90 2.26 -3.28
N ILE A 11 5.52 1.45 -4.27
CA ILE A 11 5.46 -0.01 -4.12
C ILE A 11 6.81 -0.56 -4.54
N ILE A 12 7.55 -1.12 -3.58
CA ILE A 12 8.87 -1.71 -3.80
C ILE A 12 8.78 -3.23 -3.82
N ARG A 13 9.61 -3.87 -4.63
CA ARG A 13 9.72 -5.33 -4.65
C ARG A 13 10.80 -5.77 -3.67
N THR A 14 10.43 -6.61 -2.71
CA THR A 14 11.33 -7.23 -1.72
C THR A 14 11.34 -8.75 -1.91
N GLU A 15 12.15 -9.45 -1.13
CA GLU A 15 12.15 -10.93 -1.10
C GLU A 15 10.79 -11.53 -0.68
N ARG A 16 9.95 -10.74 0.00
CA ARG A 16 8.59 -11.14 0.43
C ARG A 16 7.51 -10.82 -0.59
N GLY A 17 7.85 -10.15 -1.70
CA GLY A 17 6.92 -9.74 -2.75
C GLY A 17 6.81 -8.22 -2.89
N LEU A 18 5.63 -7.74 -3.29
CA LEU A 18 5.36 -6.31 -3.44
C LEU A 18 5.01 -5.71 -2.08
N THR A 19 5.78 -4.72 -1.64
CA THR A 19 5.68 -4.11 -0.31
C THR A 19 5.52 -2.60 -0.43
N ILE A 20 4.71 -2.00 0.43
CA ILE A 20 4.58 -0.54 0.52
C ILE A 20 5.86 0.03 1.14
N SER A 21 6.55 0.92 0.42
CA SER A 21 7.80 1.54 0.83
C SER A 21 7.66 2.22 2.19
N GLY A 22 8.69 2.07 3.03
CA GLY A 22 8.67 2.56 4.41
C GLY A 22 7.85 1.71 5.38
N THR A 23 7.22 0.62 4.94
CA THR A 23 6.44 -0.29 5.79
C THR A 23 6.82 -1.75 5.56
N ARG A 24 6.31 -2.63 6.42
CA ARG A 24 6.36 -4.10 6.23
C ARG A 24 5.06 -4.66 5.62
N ILE A 25 4.19 -3.80 5.10
CA ILE A 25 2.88 -4.17 4.57
C ILE A 25 3.04 -4.63 3.13
N THR A 26 2.60 -5.85 2.83
CA THR A 26 2.59 -6.34 1.46
C THR A 26 1.33 -5.93 0.72
N LEU A 27 1.41 -5.84 -0.60
CA LEU A 27 0.22 -5.60 -1.42
C LEU A 27 -0.81 -6.72 -1.22
N TYR A 28 -0.36 -7.95 -0.97
CA TYR A 28 -1.23 -9.09 -0.71
C TYR A 28 -2.08 -8.90 0.55
N ASP A 29 -1.48 -8.34 1.63
CA ASP A 29 -2.22 -8.01 2.85
C ASP A 29 -3.35 -7.01 2.58
N VAL A 30 -3.17 -6.10 1.62
CA VAL A 30 -4.19 -5.11 1.21
C VAL A 30 -5.24 -5.74 0.29
N MET A 31 -4.84 -6.67 -0.57
CA MET A 31 -5.71 -7.33 -1.55
C MET A 31 -6.80 -8.18 -0.89
N ASP A 32 -6.54 -8.74 0.29
CA ASP A 32 -7.56 -9.47 1.06
C ASP A 32 -8.71 -8.55 1.48
N TYR A 33 -8.41 -7.35 1.98
CA TYR A 33 -9.44 -6.36 2.34
C TYR A 33 -10.15 -5.78 1.10
N LEU A 34 -9.43 -5.59 0.00
CA LEU A 34 -10.04 -5.16 -1.25
C LEU A 34 -11.02 -6.21 -1.80
N THR A 35 -10.63 -7.48 -1.75
CA THR A 35 -11.45 -8.60 -2.22
C THR A 35 -12.67 -8.83 -1.33
N ALA A 36 -12.54 -8.56 -0.02
CA ALA A 36 -13.65 -8.53 0.91
C ALA A 36 -14.50 -7.24 0.83
N GLU A 37 -14.32 -6.43 -0.22
CA GLU A 37 -15.11 -5.22 -0.52
C GLU A 37 -15.09 -4.16 0.59
N TYR A 38 -14.03 -4.12 1.41
CA TYR A 38 -13.90 -3.08 2.42
C TYR A 38 -13.72 -1.70 1.77
N PRO A 39 -14.33 -0.64 2.35
CA PRO A 39 -14.17 0.71 1.83
C PRO A 39 -12.69 1.13 1.76
N PRO A 40 -12.21 1.72 0.65
CA PRO A 40 -10.81 2.13 0.53
C PRO A 40 -10.35 3.10 1.62
N LYS A 41 -11.25 3.94 2.15
CA LYS A 41 -10.96 4.82 3.30
C LYS A 41 -10.66 4.02 4.58
N PHE A 42 -11.36 2.91 4.79
CA PHE A 42 -11.14 2.04 5.93
C PHE A 42 -9.78 1.34 5.82
N ILE A 43 -9.48 0.77 4.65
CA ILE A 43 -8.20 0.11 4.37
C ILE A 43 -7.02 1.09 4.56
N ARG A 44 -7.16 2.33 4.06
CA ARG A 44 -6.16 3.40 4.27
C ARG A 44 -5.96 3.71 5.75
N GLY A 45 -7.03 3.80 6.54
CA GLY A 45 -6.94 4.01 7.99
C GLY A 45 -6.29 2.84 8.73
N LEU A 46 -6.60 1.60 8.32
CA LEU A 46 -6.08 0.39 8.93
C LEU A 46 -4.56 0.27 8.77
N PHE A 47 -4.05 0.66 7.60
CA PHE A 47 -2.63 0.60 7.26
C PHE A 47 -1.91 1.95 7.39
N ASN A 48 -2.60 2.99 7.89
CA ASN A 48 -2.13 4.38 7.99
C ASN A 48 -1.46 4.88 6.68
N LEU A 49 -2.07 4.54 5.54
CA LEU A 49 -1.60 4.90 4.21
C LEU A 49 -2.08 6.32 3.88
N THR A 50 -1.13 7.21 3.60
CA THR A 50 -1.38 8.63 3.25
C THR A 50 -1.65 8.79 1.76
#